data_AF-A0A378BI19-F1
#
_entry.id   AF-A0A378BI19-F1
#
_cell.length_a   1.000
_cell.length_b   1.000
_cell.length_c   1.000
_cell.angle_alpha   90.00
_cell.angle_beta   90.00
_cell.angle_gamma   90.00
#
_symmetry.space_group_name_H-M   'P 1'
#
loop_
_entity.id
_entity.type
_entity.pdbx_description
1 polymer ?
#
loop_
_entity_poly.entity_id
_entity_poly.type
_entity_poly.pdbx_seq_one_letter_code
_entity_poly.pdbx_strand_id
1 'polypeptide(L)'
;MFSDAANFYATGLHELVHWSGGKKRLNREMKGKFGSADYAEEELVAELGSAFLMADLGIEGEVQHESYIASWLKALKNDKRYIFKAVSAASKAHSYLMDKL
;
A
#
# COMPACT_ATOMS: atom_id res chain seq x y z
N MET A 1 -2.35 -16.05 -13.58
CA MET A 1 -3.36 -15.39 -14.46
C MET A 1 -4.41 -14.80 -13.53
N PHE A 2 -4.82 -13.55 -13.73
CA PHE A 2 -5.82 -12.90 -12.87
C PHE A 2 -7.22 -13.48 -13.15
N SER A 3 -8.05 -13.60 -12.12
CA SER A 3 -9.43 -14.09 -12.22
C SER A 3 -10.36 -13.10 -12.92
N ASP A 4 -10.08 -11.81 -12.82
CA ASP A 4 -10.85 -10.72 -13.42
C ASP A 4 -9.99 -9.44 -13.56
N ALA A 5 -10.60 -8.42 -14.19
CA ALA A 5 -9.95 -7.13 -14.42
C ALA A 5 -9.75 -6.32 -13.13
N ALA A 6 -10.66 -6.45 -12.15
CA ALA A 6 -10.55 -5.70 -10.90
C ALA A 6 -9.32 -6.14 -10.11
N ASN A 7 -9.05 -7.44 -10.05
CA ASN A 7 -7.86 -8.02 -9.44
C ASN A 7 -6.57 -7.67 -10.21
N PHE A 8 -6.64 -7.55 -11.54
CA PHE A 8 -5.52 -7.02 -12.33
C PHE A 8 -5.21 -5.56 -11.96
N TYR A 9 -6.23 -4.71 -11.85
CA TYR A 9 -6.05 -3.31 -11.43
C TYR A 9 -5.61 -3.18 -9.97
N ALA A 10 -6.12 -4.00 -9.06
CA ALA A 10 -5.71 -4.00 -7.66
C ALA A 10 -4.20 -4.25 -7.52
N THR A 11 -3.67 -5.29 -8.18
CA THR A 11 -2.21 -5.53 -8.23
C THR A 11 -1.46 -4.39 -8.92
N GLY A 12 -1.97 -3.88 -10.04
CA GLY A 12 -1.33 -2.76 -10.74
C GLY A 12 -1.24 -1.49 -9.88
N LEU A 13 -2.29 -1.17 -9.14
CA LEU A 13 -2.35 -0.01 -8.25
C LEU A 13 -1.44 -0.19 -7.03
N HIS A 14 -1.38 -1.40 -6.46
CA HIS A 14 -0.42 -1.73 -5.40
C HIS A 14 1.03 -1.46 -5.84
N GLU A 15 1.42 -2.01 -6.99
CA GLU A 15 2.77 -1.78 -7.54
C GLU A 15 3.01 -0.32 -7.93
N LEU A 16 1.96 0.40 -8.35
CA LEU A 16 2.05 1.83 -8.64
C LEU A 16 2.27 2.66 -7.37
N VAL A 17 1.70 2.24 -6.23
CA VAL A 17 1.97 2.85 -4.94
C VAL A 17 3.43 2.61 -4.54
N HIS A 18 3.97 1.41 -4.68
CA HIS A 18 5.41 1.17 -4.49
C HIS A 18 6.25 2.05 -5.41
N TRP A 19 5.88 2.13 -6.69
CA TRP A 19 6.55 3.00 -7.64
C TRP A 19 6.60 4.42 -7.11
N SER A 20 5.51 5.00 -6.59
CA SER A 20 5.50 6.38 -6.04
C SER A 20 6.56 6.65 -4.97
N GLY A 21 7.06 5.62 -4.28
CA GLY A 21 8.06 5.73 -3.21
C GLY A 21 9.48 6.07 -3.65
N GLY A 22 9.79 5.94 -4.95
CA GLY A 22 11.17 6.15 -5.45
C GLY A 22 11.76 7.54 -5.18
N LYS A 23 13.10 7.63 -5.17
CA LYS A 23 13.88 8.81 -4.77
C LYS A 23 13.51 10.14 -5.45
N LYS A 24 13.09 10.11 -6.72
CA LYS A 24 12.67 11.30 -7.48
C LYS A 24 11.19 11.66 -7.30
N ARG A 25 10.47 10.96 -6.44
CA ARG A 25 9.02 11.09 -6.20
C ARG A 25 8.81 11.37 -4.71
N LEU A 26 8.24 10.43 -3.95
CA LEU A 26 8.01 10.61 -2.52
C LEU A 26 9.20 10.27 -1.64
N ASN A 27 10.26 9.70 -2.22
CA ASN A 27 11.52 9.39 -1.53
C ASN A 27 11.30 8.66 -0.19
N ARG A 28 10.43 7.64 -0.21
CA ARG A 28 10.21 6.76 0.95
C ARG A 28 11.43 5.88 1.15
N GLU A 29 11.77 5.64 2.41
CA GLU A 29 12.84 4.70 2.75
C GLU A 29 12.35 3.25 2.60
N MET A 30 12.31 2.77 1.35
CA MET A 30 11.96 1.39 1.01
C MET A 30 13.18 0.48 1.21
N LYS A 31 13.55 0.23 2.47
CA LYS A 31 14.68 -0.60 2.87
C LYS A 31 14.19 -1.93 3.45
N GLY A 32 15.11 -2.87 3.61
CA GLY A 32 14.82 -4.16 4.24
C GLY A 32 14.73 -5.31 3.24
N LYS A 33 14.96 -6.52 3.75
CA LYS A 33 14.80 -7.76 2.99
C LYS A 33 13.36 -8.23 3.10
N PHE A 34 12.92 -9.04 2.14
CA PHE A 34 11.62 -9.73 2.21
C PHE A 34 11.42 -10.37 3.61
N GLY A 35 10.27 -10.12 4.21
CA GLY A 35 9.92 -10.60 5.56
C GLY A 35 10.49 -9.79 6.73
N SER A 36 11.22 -8.70 6.49
CA SER A 36 11.66 -7.76 7.54
C SER A 36 10.55 -6.78 7.95
N ALA A 37 10.72 -6.11 9.09
CA ALA A 37 9.76 -5.11 9.57
C ALA A 37 9.65 -3.89 8.64
N ASP A 38 10.78 -3.41 8.11
CA ASP A 38 10.80 -2.29 7.15
C ASP A 38 10.09 -2.66 5.84
N TYR A 39 10.29 -3.90 5.38
CA TYR A 39 9.58 -4.44 4.22
C TYR A 39 8.07 -4.49 4.48
N ALA A 40 7.63 -5.04 5.62
CA ALA A 40 6.22 -5.10 5.99
C ALA A 40 5.57 -3.71 6.14
N GLU A 41 6.35 -2.68 6.53
CA GLU A 41 5.85 -1.30 6.59
C GLU A 41 5.53 -0.76 5.19
N GLU A 42 6.42 -0.97 4.23
CA GLU A 42 6.20 -0.49 2.85
C GLU A 42 5.09 -1.27 2.14
N GLU A 43 4.94 -2.57 2.39
CA GLU A 43 3.79 -3.36 1.90
C GLU A 43 2.47 -2.82 2.49
N LEU A 44 2.43 -2.47 3.78
CA LEU A 44 1.24 -1.85 4.38
C LEU A 44 0.91 -0.49 3.73
N VAL A 45 1.93 0.30 3.37
CA VAL A 45 1.73 1.55 2.62
C VAL A 45 1.13 1.28 1.23
N ALA A 46 1.63 0.25 0.53
CA ALA A 46 1.13 -0.15 -0.78
C ALA A 46 -0.32 -0.62 -0.74
N GLU A 47 -0.69 -1.49 0.21
CA GLU A 47 -2.05 -1.99 0.33
C GLU A 47 -3.06 -0.91 0.73
N LEU A 48 -2.70 -0.03 1.67
CA LEU A 48 -3.58 1.09 2.03
C LEU A 48 -3.72 2.08 0.87
N GLY A 49 -2.62 2.39 0.17
CA GLY A 49 -2.62 3.32 -0.95
C GLY A 49 -3.43 2.79 -2.14
N SER A 50 -3.32 1.49 -2.45
CA SER A 50 -4.07 0.86 -3.53
C SER A 50 -5.57 0.83 -3.20
N ALA A 51 -5.94 0.53 -1.95
CA ALA A 51 -7.32 0.61 -1.49
C ALA A 51 -7.91 2.03 -1.64
N PHE A 52 -7.15 3.08 -1.32
CA PHE A 52 -7.59 4.46 -1.52
C PHE A 52 -7.78 4.80 -3.00
N LEU A 53 -6.85 4.37 -3.87
CA LEU A 53 -6.97 4.57 -5.32
C LEU A 53 -8.17 3.80 -5.90
N MET A 54 -8.37 2.56 -5.49
CA MET A 54 -9.51 1.74 -5.93
C MET A 54 -10.84 2.37 -5.53
N ALA A 55 -10.94 2.90 -4.31
CA ALA A 55 -12.14 3.60 -3.84
C ALA A 55 -12.44 4.84 -4.72
N ASP A 56 -11.45 5.66 -5.03
CA ASP A 56 -11.63 6.85 -5.87
C ASP A 56 -11.89 6.52 -7.35
N LEU A 57 -11.32 5.42 -7.86
CA LEU A 57 -11.49 4.98 -9.25
C LEU A 57 -12.74 4.10 -9.46
N GLY A 58 -13.49 3.79 -8.40
CA GLY A 58 -14.68 2.93 -8.46
C GLY A 58 -14.37 1.47 -8.82
N ILE A 59 -13.21 0.95 -8.39
CA ILE A 59 -12.77 -0.41 -8.66
C ILE A 59 -13.08 -1.30 -7.46
N GLU A 60 -14.05 -2.20 -7.61
CA GLU A 60 -14.40 -3.21 -6.62
C GLU A 60 -13.59 -4.50 -6.89
N GLY A 61 -12.42 -4.61 -6.25
CA GLY A 61 -11.55 -5.78 -6.33
C GLY A 61 -11.04 -6.20 -4.95
N GLU A 62 -10.35 -7.33 -4.88
CA GLU A 62 -9.74 -7.77 -3.63
C GLU A 62 -8.35 -7.14 -3.48
N VAL A 63 -8.15 -6.41 -2.38
CA VAL A 63 -6.79 -6.05 -1.93
C VAL A 63 -6.13 -7.32 -1.42
N GLN A 64 -4.90 -7.59 -1.85
CA GLN A 64 -4.27 -8.89 -1.65
C GLN A 64 -3.92 -9.16 -0.17
N HIS A 65 -4.16 -10.40 0.26
CA HIS A 65 -3.69 -11.11 1.47
C HIS A 65 -4.32 -10.82 2.85
N GLU A 66 -5.17 -11.76 3.27
CA GLU A 66 -5.66 -12.00 4.64
C GLU A 66 -4.54 -12.17 5.69
N SER A 67 -3.35 -12.61 5.28
CA SER A 67 -2.19 -12.79 6.17
C SER A 67 -1.64 -11.46 6.71
N TYR A 68 -1.80 -10.36 5.97
CA TYR A 68 -1.31 -9.06 6.41
C TYR A 68 -2.24 -8.39 7.41
N ILE A 69 -3.57 -8.59 7.34
CA ILE A 69 -4.52 -8.10 8.37
C ILE A 69 -4.16 -8.68 9.75
N ALA A 70 -3.83 -9.97 9.82
CA ALA A 70 -3.38 -10.59 11.07
C ALA A 70 -2.05 -9.99 11.55
N SER A 71 -1.12 -9.71 10.64
CA SER A 71 0.16 -9.03 10.93
C SER A 71 -0.06 -7.57 11.38
N TRP A 72 -1.01 -6.87 10.77
CA TRP A 72 -1.37 -5.48 11.04
C TRP A 72 -2.09 -5.37 12.37
N LEU A 73 -3.01 -6.28 12.69
CA LEU A 73 -3.64 -6.38 14.00
C LEU A 73 -2.63 -6.67 15.10
N LYS A 74 -1.61 -7.48 14.81
CA LYS A 74 -0.49 -7.73 15.73
C LYS A 74 0.41 -6.49 15.90
N ALA A 75 0.72 -5.78 14.82
CA ALA A 75 1.47 -4.52 14.85
C ALA A 75 0.71 -3.42 15.59
N LEU A 76 -0.61 -3.29 15.35
CA LEU A 76 -1.52 -2.37 16.04
C LEU A 76 -1.59 -2.60 17.55
N LYS A 77 -1.53 -3.86 17.99
CA LYS A 77 -1.45 -4.21 19.41
C LYS A 77 -0.13 -3.80 20.05
N ASN A 78 0.96 -3.75 19.27
CA ASN A 78 2.31 -3.48 19.78
C ASN A 78 2.72 -2.01 19.66
N ASP A 79 2.29 -1.28 18.61
CA ASP A 79 2.57 0.14 18.44
C ASP A 79 1.49 0.84 17.60
N LYS A 80 0.66 1.66 18.26
CA LYS A 80 -0.39 2.44 17.61
C LYS A 80 0.17 3.54 16.68
N ARG A 81 1.42 3.97 16.83
CA ARG A 81 2.01 5.01 15.96
C ARG A 81 2.37 4.45 14.59
N TYR A 82 2.67 3.16 14.53
CA TYR A 82 3.04 2.46 13.30
C TYR A 82 1.95 2.57 12.22
N ILE A 83 0.69 2.31 12.58
CA ILE A 83 -0.42 2.41 11.63
C ILE A 83 -0.62 3.83 11.10
N PHE A 84 -0.52 4.85 11.96
CA PHE A 84 -0.74 6.24 11.53
C PHE A 84 0.37 6.72 10.58
N LYS A 85 1.61 6.26 10.79
CA LYS A 85 2.73 6.54 9.88
C LYS A 85 2.47 5.90 8.50
N ALA A 86 2.06 4.64 8.48
CA ALA A 86 1.75 3.93 7.23
C ALA A 86 0.56 4.57 6.49
N VAL A 87 -0.54 4.86 7.19
CA VAL A 87 -1.70 5.56 6.63
C VAL A 87 -1.30 6.93 6.07
N SER A 88 -0.49 7.72 6.80
CA SER A 88 -0.03 9.02 6.31
C SER A 88 0.81 8.91 5.03
N ALA A 89 1.69 7.90 4.94
CA ALA A 89 2.48 7.64 3.75
C ALA A 89 1.61 7.15 2.57
N ALA A 90 0.63 6.29 2.85
CA ALA A 90 -0.34 5.81 1.87
C ALA A 90 -1.20 6.93 1.30
N SER A 91 -1.74 7.82 2.14
CA SER A 91 -2.49 9.00 1.69
C SER A 91 -1.65 9.92 0.82
N LYS A 92 -0.37 10.14 1.16
CA LYS A 92 0.55 10.92 0.30
C LYS A 92 0.80 10.26 -1.05
N ALA A 93 0.94 8.93 -1.08
CA ALA A 93 1.09 8.17 -2.32
C ALA A 93 -0.14 8.25 -3.20
N HIS A 94 -1.33 8.05 -2.62
CA HIS A 94 -2.61 8.23 -3.27
C HIS A 94 -2.74 9.63 -3.87
N SER A 95 -2.58 10.70 -3.07
CA SER A 95 -2.70 12.08 -3.58
C SER A 95 -1.67 12.36 -4.68
N TYR A 96 -0.42 11.94 -4.53
CA TYR A 96 0.61 12.11 -5.55
C TYR A 96 0.26 11.45 -6.88
N LEU A 97 -0.39 10.28 -6.85
CA LEU A 97 -0.80 9.56 -8.05
C LEU A 97 -2.07 10.16 -8.67
N MET A 98 -3.03 10.56 -7.86
CA MET A 98 -4.25 11.23 -8.32
C MET A 98 -3.98 12.60 -8.94
N ASP A 99 -3.03 13.37 -8.41
CA ASP A 99 -2.60 14.67 -8.99
C ASP A 99 -1.93 14.54 -10.37
N LYS A 100 -1.63 13.31 -10.82
CA LYS A 100 -0.99 13.02 -12.11
C LYS A 100 -1.95 12.44 -13.14
N LEU A 101 -3.20 12.18 -12.76
CA LEU A 101 -4.30 11.84 -13.66
C LEU A 101 -4.89 13.11 -14.28
#